data_AF-A0A927P9P4-F1
#
_entry.id   AF-A0A927P9P4-F1
#
_cell.length_a   1.000
_cell.length_b   1.000
_cell.length_c   1.000
_cell.angle_alpha   90.00
_cell.angle_beta   90.00
_cell.angle_gamma   90.00
#
_symmetry.space_group_name_H-M   'P 1'
#
loop_
_entity.id
_entity.type
_entity.pdbx_description
1 polymer ?
#
loop_
_entity_poly.entity_id
_entity_poly.type
_entity_poly.pdbx_seq_one_letter_code
_entity_poly.pdbx_strand_id
1 'polypeptide(L)' 'MNELMLKYGCNPNQKPSRIFMDNGADLPIEVLCGRPGYINFMDAFNAWQLVCELKAATGMPSATSFKHV' A
#
# COMPACT_ATOMS: atom_id res chain seq x y z
N MET A 1 -9.56 -0.17 -12.22
CA MET A 1 -10.03 0.56 -11.03
C MET A 1 -9.04 1.70 -10.78
N ASN A 2 -9.41 2.93 -11.14
CA ASN A 2 -8.46 4.06 -11.15
C ASN A 2 -8.24 4.66 -9.75
N GLU A 3 -9.16 4.40 -8.82
CA GLU A 3 -9.09 4.86 -7.43
C GLU A 3 -9.77 3.88 -6.47
N LEU A 4 -9.40 3.94 -5.20
CA LEU A 4 -10.00 3.16 -4.12
C LEU A 4 -10.31 4.06 -2.92
N MET A 5 -11.59 4.14 -2.56
CA MET A 5 -12.07 4.88 -1.40
C MET A 5 -11.74 4.15 -0.09
N LEU A 6 -11.15 4.87 0.84
CA LEU A 6 -10.74 4.34 2.14
C LEU A 6 -11.77 4.68 3.23
N LYS A 7 -11.65 4.03 4.39
CA LYS A 7 -12.53 4.28 5.54
C LYS A 7 -12.30 5.66 6.18
N TYR A 8 -11.04 6.09 6.25
CA TYR A 8 -10.53 7.37 6.76
C TYR A 8 -9.02 7.49 6.44
N GLY A 9 -8.40 8.65 6.69
CA GLY A 9 -6.98 8.93 6.53
C GLY A 9 -6.11 8.32 7.64
N CYS A 10 -5.11 9.04 8.15
CA CYS A 10 -4.31 8.55 9.28
C CYS A 10 -5.16 8.33 10.55
N ASN A 11 -6.15 9.19 10.78
CA ASN A 11 -7.02 9.17 11.95
C ASN A 11 -8.51 9.12 11.55
N PRO A 12 -9.42 8.60 12.40
CA PRO A 12 -10.84 8.43 12.07
C PRO A 12 -11.61 9.69 11.64
N ASN A 13 -11.17 10.87 12.10
CA ASN A 13 -11.76 12.16 11.76
C ASN A 13 -11.33 12.69 10.38
N GLN A 14 -10.30 12.11 9.76
CA GLN A 14 -9.79 12.56 8.46
C GLN A 14 -10.55 11.86 7.33
N LYS A 15 -11.65 12.46 6.89
CA LYS A 15 -12.50 11.98 5.79
C LYS A 15 -12.83 13.15 4.84
N PRO A 16 -13.03 12.91 3.53
CA PRO A 16 -12.84 11.65 2.82
C PRO A 16 -11.36 11.30 2.62
N SER A 17 -11.08 10.05 2.24
CA SER A 17 -9.73 9.62 1.84
C SER A 17 -9.81 8.54 0.76
N ARG A 18 -8.81 8.54 -0.12
CA ARG A 18 -8.68 7.61 -1.25
C ARG A 18 -7.21 7.38 -1.61
N ILE A 19 -6.92 6.30 -2.31
CA ILE A 19 -5.70 6.17 -3.13
C ILE A 19 -6.10 6.24 -4.60
N PHE A 20 -5.23 6.84 -5.42
CA PHE A 20 -5.43 7.00 -6.86
C PHE A 20 -4.06 7.17 -7.53
N MET A 21 -3.99 6.95 -8.85
CA MET A 21 -2.84 7.34 -9.66
C MET A 21 -3.08 8.74 -10.22
N ASP A 22 -2.12 9.65 -10.07
CA ASP A 22 -2.26 11.06 -10.46
C ASP A 22 -2.50 11.24 -11.98
N ASN A 23 -1.94 10.33 -12.78
CA ASN A 23 -2.14 10.29 -14.23
C ASN A 23 -3.46 9.61 -14.67
N GLY A 24 -4.33 9.23 -13.73
CA GLY A 24 -5.60 8.55 -14.01
C GLY A 24 -5.47 7.09 -14.43
N ALA A 25 -4.28 6.50 -14.35
CA ALA A 25 -4.06 5.08 -14.63
C ALA A 25 -4.73 4.17 -13.57
N ASP A 26 -4.83 2.89 -13.89
CA ASP A 26 -5.25 1.88 -12.93
C ASP A 26 -4.28 1.77 -11.74
N LEU A 27 -4.81 1.49 -10.55
CA LEU A 27 -3.99 1.21 -9.38
C LEU A 27 -3.12 -0.05 -9.63
N PRO A 28 -1.83 -0.04 -9.27
CA PRO A 28 -0.93 -1.18 -9.45
C PRO A 28 -1.13 -2.26 -8.36
N ILE A 29 -2.34 -2.37 -7.81
CA ILE A 29 -2.73 -3.30 -6.76
C ILE A 29 -4.16 -3.78 -6.98
N GLU A 30 -4.43 -5.01 -6.54
CA GLU A 30 -5.77 -5.59 -6.49
C GLU A 30 -6.06 -6.04 -5.06
N VAL A 31 -7.24 -5.69 -4.55
CA VAL A 31 -7.68 -6.14 -3.21
C VAL A 31 -8.41 -7.47 -3.38
N LEU A 32 -7.72 -8.57 -3.06
CA LEU A 32 -8.30 -9.92 -3.14
C LEU A 32 -9.26 -10.21 -1.97
N CYS A 33 -9.02 -9.63 -0.79
CA CYS A 33 -9.84 -9.83 0.39
C CYS A 33 -9.71 -8.66 1.37
N GLY A 34 -10.78 -8.40 2.13
CA GLY A 34 -10.80 -7.38 3.18
C GLY A 34 -10.93 -5.94 2.64
N ARG A 35 -10.60 -4.97 3.51
CA ARG A 35 -10.68 -3.54 3.20
C ARG A 35 -9.50 -2.78 3.81
N PRO A 36 -8.37 -2.64 3.09
CA PRO A 36 -7.19 -1.95 3.60
C PRO A 36 -7.46 -0.46 3.89
N GLY A 37 -6.87 0.04 4.96
CA GLY A 37 -6.93 1.45 5.35
C GLY A 37 -5.71 2.24 4.89
N TYR A 38 -5.72 3.54 5.17
CA TYR A 38 -4.66 4.48 4.80
C TYR A 38 -3.27 4.04 5.30
N ILE A 39 -3.17 3.70 6.59
CA ILE A 39 -1.91 3.23 7.19
C ILE A 39 -1.47 1.89 6.60
N ASN A 40 -2.40 1.01 6.24
CA ASN A 40 -2.03 -0.27 5.62
C ASN A 40 -1.35 -0.08 4.26
N PHE A 41 -1.78 0.91 3.47
CA PHE A 41 -1.10 1.23 2.21
C PHE A 41 0.28 1.86 2.44
N MET A 42 0.44 2.70 3.46
CA MET A 42 1.76 3.23 3.83
C MET A 42 2.72 2.10 4.24
N ASP A 43 2.27 1.17 5.09
CA ASP A 43 3.07 0.00 5.48
C ASP A 43 3.39 -0.87 4.25
N ALA A 44 2.37 -1.22 3.44
CA ALA A 44 2.53 -2.14 2.31
C ALA A 44 3.44 -1.60 1.20
N PHE A 45 3.33 -0.32 0.84
CA PHE A 45 4.15 0.26 -0.23
C PHE A 45 5.63 0.39 0.17
N ASN A 46 5.93 0.64 1.45
CA ASN A 46 7.31 0.61 1.93
C ASN A 46 7.83 -0.82 2.06
N ALA A 47 7.02 -1.74 2.61
CA ALA A 47 7.37 -3.14 2.74
C ALA A 47 7.70 -3.81 1.41
N TRP A 48 6.89 -3.55 0.38
CA TRP A 48 7.08 -4.10 -0.96
C TRP A 48 8.41 -3.67 -1.58
N GLN A 49 8.73 -2.38 -1.54
CA GLN A 49 9.99 -1.85 -2.07
C GLN A 49 11.20 -2.50 -1.39
N LEU A 50 11.18 -2.61 -0.05
CA LEU A 50 12.26 -3.25 0.71
C LEU A 50 12.52 -4.69 0.26
N VAL A 51 11.49 -5.52 0.17
CA VAL A 51 11.67 -6.94 -0.20
C VAL A 51 12.01 -7.12 -1.67
N CYS A 52 11.52 -6.24 -2.55
CA CYS A 52 11.90 -6.22 -3.96
C CYS A 52 13.39 -5.92 -4.14
N GLU A 53 13.89 -4.87 -3.48
CA GLU A 53 15.31 -4.49 -3.53
C GLU A 53 16.19 -5.56 -2.87
N LEU A 54 15.78 -6.09 -1.72
CA LEU A 54 16.53 -7.16 -1.03
C LEU A 54 16.63 -8.43 -1.89
N LYS A 55 15.53 -8.82 -2.55
CA LYS A 55 15.52 -9.95 -3.50
C LYS A 55 16.43 -9.68 -4.69
N ALA A 56 16.40 -8.46 -5.26
CA ALA A 56 17.25 -8.10 -6.38
C ALA A 56 18.75 -8.11 -6.01
N ALA A 57 19.09 -7.64 -4.81
CA ALA A 57 20.48 -7.56 -4.34
C ALA A 57 21.06 -8.94 -3.94
N THR A 58 20.23 -9.81 -3.37
CA THR A 58 20.69 -11.10 -2.81
C THR A 58 20.44 -12.29 -3.72
N GLY A 59 19.49 -12.18 -4.66
CA GLY A 59 18.99 -13.32 -5.44
C GLY A 59 18.16 -14.32 -4.61
N MET A 60 17.86 -14.01 -3.35
CA MET A 60 17.17 -14.91 -2.42
C MET A 60 15.73 -14.47 -2.13
N PRO A 61 14.82 -15.39 -1.76
CA PRO A 61 13.53 -15.02 -1.20
C PRO A 61 13.69 -14.08 0.00
N SER A 62 12.91 -13.01 0.01
CA SER A 62 12.98 -11.93 0.99
C SER A 62 11.63 -11.67 1.61
N ALA A 63 11.62 -11.32 2.90
CA ALA A 63 10.42 -11.03 3.67
C ALA A 63 10.68 -9.85 4.61
N THR A 64 9.62 -9.15 4.98
CA THR A 64 9.68 -8.07 5.98
C THR A 64 8.40 -8.05 6.82
N SER A 65 8.52 -7.52 8.03
CA SER A 65 7.41 -7.27 8.95
C SER A 65 7.40 -5.79 9.29
N PHE A 66 6.38 -5.07 8.82
CA PHE A 66 6.24 -3.62 8.99
C PHE A 66 5.28 -3.28 10.13
N LYS A 67 5.59 -2.22 10.86
CA LYS A 67 4.72 -1.68 11.89
C LYS A 67 4.98 -0.18 12.08
N HIS A 68 3.91 0.62 11.99
CA HIS A 68 3.98 2.07 12.14
C HIS A 68 4.82 2.78 11.06
N VAL A 69 4.86 2.21 9.85
CA VAL A 69 5.71 2.64 8.75
C VAL A 69 7.19 2.56 9.11
#